data_AF-A0A6P2EZP4-F1
#
_entry.id   AF-A0A6P2EZP4-F1
#
_cell.length_a   1.000
_cell.length_b   1.000
_cell.length_c   1.000
_cell.angle_alpha   90.00
_cell.angle_beta   90.00
_cell.angle_gamma   90.00
#
_symmetry.space_group_name_H-M   'P 1'
#
loop_
_entity.id
_entity.type
_entity.pdbx_description
1 polymer ?
#
loop_
_entity_poly.entity_id
_entity_poly.type
_entity_poly.pdbx_seq_one_letter_code
_entity_poly.pdbx_strand_id
1 'polypeptide(L)'
;MPDFANQPRQLRDAWEDYITIRLVDRHASFKAGKKAIGSRTLRRRFESKYGFTAGRLLDYYYRVQRAAYSVIGLYVGGRYSDLTSFVSGCVREQHGGYVLVGTETKHVPETAPENRDVWPAINIMRDALVCLEQISRVTCNPYLISGRETVAPRETPAPLSLTGLCEGMTHYLREVDTNGSWASWRISSNQLRHTLVHQLARADVSTVFISYQLKHLYTALAELPPDVTLGYGNLTEQRMQRATASAEANAAAARALFDPDRAKSGGLGDEFNKRMKVYFEGRMAAGMSKEEVILELAAAGNPFVNVGPGYCGGVREEEYADGTKEKPPCLGQLECNTGTCHNSVITQIHKVHWAAIRDKNKEYAKDPRLSHAAEHFREAVETANKVLNDLDASTTDDVQDNASDSPGGEE
;
A
#
# COMPACT_ATOMS: atom_id res chain seq x y z
N MET A 1 -35.57 -6.54 -8.06
CA MET A 1 -35.12 -5.42 -8.92
C MET A 1 -35.61 -5.69 -10.34
N PRO A 2 -35.88 -4.69 -11.20
CA PRO A 2 -35.98 -4.96 -12.64
C PRO A 2 -34.69 -5.66 -13.03
N ASP A 3 -34.78 -6.74 -13.79
CA ASP A 3 -33.59 -7.48 -14.18
C ASP A 3 -32.86 -6.71 -15.27
N PHE A 4 -32.15 -5.64 -14.87
CA PHE A 4 -31.37 -4.78 -15.76
C PHE A 4 -30.31 -5.59 -16.52
N ALA A 5 -29.97 -6.79 -16.06
CA ALA A 5 -29.07 -7.71 -16.76
C ALA A 5 -29.70 -8.29 -18.05
N ASN A 6 -31.03 -8.38 -18.14
CA ASN A 6 -31.71 -9.04 -19.27
C ASN A 6 -32.08 -8.10 -20.43
N GLN A 7 -31.82 -6.79 -20.32
CA GLN A 7 -32.21 -5.79 -21.34
C GLN A 7 -31.12 -4.73 -21.58
N PRO A 8 -29.93 -5.12 -22.09
CA PRO A 8 -28.76 -4.23 -22.17
C PRO A 8 -28.93 -3.02 -23.10
N ARG A 9 -29.73 -3.14 -24.17
CA ARG A 9 -30.01 -1.99 -25.07
C ARG A 9 -30.87 -0.92 -24.38
N GLN A 10 -31.93 -1.35 -23.70
CA GLN A 10 -32.81 -0.45 -22.96
C GLN A 10 -32.08 0.26 -21.83
N LEU A 11 -31.16 -0.44 -21.14
CA LEU A 11 -30.33 0.17 -20.09
C LEU A 11 -29.36 1.22 -20.64
N ARG A 12 -28.76 0.97 -21.82
CA ARG A 12 -27.89 1.95 -22.48
C ARG A 12 -28.65 3.22 -22.85
N ASP A 13 -29.81 3.09 -23.48
CA ASP A 13 -30.63 4.24 -23.87
C ASP A 13 -31.12 5.01 -22.64
N ALA A 14 -31.54 4.29 -21.59
CA ALA A 14 -31.90 4.89 -20.31
C ALA A 14 -30.71 5.64 -19.67
N TRP A 15 -29.49 5.13 -19.77
CA TRP A 15 -28.31 5.81 -19.26
C TRP A 15 -28.06 7.16 -19.96
N GLU A 16 -28.12 7.20 -21.30
CA GLU A 16 -27.92 8.43 -22.07
C GLU A 16 -29.02 9.48 -21.79
N ASP A 17 -30.28 9.05 -21.69
CA ASP A 17 -31.39 9.93 -21.30
C ASP A 17 -31.20 10.46 -19.86
N TYR A 18 -30.67 9.62 -18.95
CA TYR A 18 -30.35 10.03 -17.58
C TYR A 18 -29.22 11.06 -17.52
N ILE A 19 -28.16 10.89 -18.32
CA ILE A 19 -27.09 11.89 -18.45
C ILE A 19 -27.69 13.24 -18.87
N THR A 20 -28.57 13.23 -19.86
CA THR A 20 -29.26 14.45 -20.32
C THR A 20 -30.04 15.12 -19.19
N ILE A 21 -30.79 14.35 -18.40
CA ILE A 21 -31.50 14.85 -17.20
C ILE A 21 -30.54 15.55 -16.23
N ARG A 22 -29.40 14.92 -15.92
CA ARG A 22 -28.41 15.46 -14.98
C ARG A 22 -27.72 16.73 -15.50
N LEU A 23 -27.38 16.77 -16.78
CA LEU A 23 -26.79 17.96 -17.40
C LEU A 23 -27.76 19.14 -17.43
N VAL A 24 -29.05 18.90 -17.68
CA VAL A 24 -30.09 19.93 -17.62
C VAL A 24 -30.27 20.47 -16.20
N ASP A 25 -30.30 19.60 -15.19
CA ASP A 25 -30.37 20.02 -13.78
C ASP A 25 -29.12 20.82 -13.36
N ARG A 26 -27.94 20.40 -13.83
CA ARG A 26 -26.68 21.12 -13.60
C ARG A 26 -26.73 22.53 -14.23
N HIS A 27 -27.18 22.65 -15.48
CA HIS A 27 -27.32 23.95 -16.15
C HIS A 27 -28.37 24.85 -15.50
N ALA A 28 -29.50 24.28 -15.07
CA ALA A 28 -30.51 25.02 -14.31
C ALA A 28 -29.94 25.55 -12.99
N SER A 29 -29.14 24.72 -12.30
CA SER A 29 -28.47 25.13 -11.06
C SER A 29 -27.44 26.23 -11.29
N PHE A 30 -26.69 26.18 -12.41
CA PHE A 30 -25.79 27.27 -12.80
C PHE A 30 -26.53 28.60 -12.96
N LYS A 31 -27.63 28.60 -13.72
CA LYS A 31 -28.43 29.81 -13.97
C LYS A 31 -29.07 30.37 -12.70
N ALA A 32 -29.50 29.50 -11.78
CA ALA A 32 -30.19 29.90 -10.56
C ALA A 32 -29.25 30.28 -9.40
N GLY A 33 -27.94 29.96 -9.50
CA GLY A 33 -26.97 30.15 -8.41
C GLY A 33 -27.22 29.26 -7.18
N LYS A 34 -28.15 28.31 -7.26
CA LYS A 34 -28.53 27.35 -6.21
C LYS A 34 -29.01 26.05 -6.83
N LYS A 35 -29.10 24.99 -6.03
CA LYS A 35 -29.61 23.68 -6.50
C LYS A 35 -31.02 23.84 -7.08
N ALA A 36 -31.17 23.56 -8.37
CA ALA A 36 -32.41 23.71 -9.11
C ALA A 36 -32.68 22.47 -10.00
N ILE A 37 -33.97 22.12 -10.13
CA ILE A 37 -34.40 20.99 -10.96
C ILE A 37 -35.04 21.56 -12.23
N GLY A 38 -34.31 21.49 -13.34
CA GLY A 38 -34.76 21.92 -14.66
C GLY A 38 -35.38 20.78 -15.49
N SER A 39 -35.21 19.53 -15.06
CA SER A 39 -35.50 18.34 -15.86
C SER A 39 -36.86 17.68 -15.60
N ARG A 40 -37.83 18.36 -14.94
CA ARG A 40 -39.12 17.74 -14.54
C ARG A 40 -39.84 17.03 -15.68
N THR A 41 -39.93 17.67 -16.85
CA THR A 41 -40.57 17.08 -18.05
C THR A 41 -39.80 15.88 -18.58
N LEU A 42 -38.47 15.94 -18.58
CA LEU A 42 -37.61 14.85 -19.02
C LEU A 42 -37.74 13.63 -18.10
N ARG A 43 -37.84 13.83 -16.79
CA ARG A 43 -38.04 12.74 -15.82
C ARG A 43 -39.38 12.02 -16.00
N ARG A 44 -40.46 12.74 -16.32
CA ARG A 44 -41.76 12.13 -16.65
C ARG A 44 -41.71 11.32 -17.95
N ARG A 45 -41.06 11.86 -18.98
CA ARG A 45 -40.84 11.15 -20.26
C ARG A 45 -39.98 9.91 -20.07
N PHE A 46 -38.94 10.01 -19.27
CA PHE A 46 -38.07 8.90 -18.90
C PHE A 46 -38.85 7.76 -18.26
N GLU A 47 -39.66 8.05 -17.24
CA GLU A 47 -40.47 7.05 -16.55
C GLU A 47 -41.49 6.40 -17.49
N SER A 48 -42.12 7.18 -18.36
CA SER A 48 -43.06 6.66 -19.36
C SER A 48 -42.39 5.77 -20.41
N LYS A 49 -41.15 6.11 -20.81
CA LYS A 49 -40.39 5.39 -21.85
C LYS A 49 -39.81 4.07 -21.33
N TYR A 50 -39.29 4.06 -20.10
CA TYR A 50 -38.53 2.94 -19.57
C TYR A 50 -39.26 2.12 -18.50
N GLY A 51 -40.39 2.60 -17.98
CA GLY A 51 -41.17 1.92 -16.94
C GLY A 51 -40.53 1.99 -15.54
N PHE A 52 -39.54 2.86 -15.33
CA PHE A 52 -38.93 3.10 -14.02
C PHE A 52 -38.44 4.54 -13.89
N THR A 53 -38.31 5.03 -12.66
CA THR A 53 -37.91 6.40 -12.38
C THR A 53 -36.40 6.61 -12.57
N ALA A 54 -36.00 7.84 -12.89
CA ALA A 54 -34.59 8.26 -12.89
C ALA A 54 -33.92 8.07 -11.51
N GLY A 55 -34.68 8.13 -10.41
CA GLY A 55 -34.20 7.82 -9.06
C GLY A 55 -33.81 6.35 -8.89
N ARG A 56 -34.60 5.44 -9.47
CA ARG A 56 -34.28 4.01 -9.43
C ARG A 56 -33.02 3.66 -10.22
N LEU A 57 -32.80 4.33 -11.35
CA LEU A 57 -31.55 4.20 -12.11
C LEU A 57 -30.36 4.76 -11.32
N LEU A 58 -30.58 5.85 -10.56
CA LEU A 58 -29.59 6.41 -9.64
C LEU A 58 -29.13 5.40 -8.61
N ASP A 59 -30.06 4.73 -7.95
CA ASP A 59 -29.73 3.70 -6.95
C ASP A 59 -28.95 2.53 -7.57
N TYR A 60 -29.31 2.13 -8.79
CA TYR A 60 -28.62 1.07 -9.52
C TYR A 60 -27.16 1.44 -9.82
N TYR A 61 -26.89 2.60 -10.42
CA TYR A 61 -25.49 2.96 -10.70
C TYR A 61 -24.71 3.23 -9.41
N TYR A 62 -25.36 3.69 -8.34
CA TYR A 62 -24.68 3.86 -7.06
C TYR A 62 -24.23 2.51 -6.47
N ARG A 63 -25.00 1.44 -6.71
CA ARG A 63 -24.55 0.07 -6.43
C ARG A 63 -23.37 -0.33 -7.32
N VAL A 64 -23.43 -0.07 -8.63
CA VAL A 64 -22.31 -0.33 -9.56
C VAL A 64 -21.04 0.43 -9.15
N GLN A 65 -21.17 1.68 -8.74
CA GLN A 65 -20.07 2.53 -8.27
C GLN A 65 -19.34 1.89 -7.09
N ARG A 66 -20.09 1.46 -6.07
CA ARG A 66 -19.52 0.83 -4.87
C ARG A 66 -18.94 -0.57 -5.15
N ALA A 67 -19.53 -1.31 -6.09
CA ALA A 67 -18.96 -2.55 -6.60
C ALA A 67 -17.59 -2.30 -7.27
N ALA A 68 -17.50 -1.29 -8.14
CA ALA A 68 -16.27 -0.90 -8.80
C ALA A 68 -15.18 -0.47 -7.81
N TYR A 69 -15.54 0.28 -6.75
CA TYR A 69 -14.62 0.62 -5.66
C TYR A 69 -14.04 -0.62 -4.98
N SER A 70 -14.88 -1.63 -4.76
CA SER A 70 -14.46 -2.88 -4.13
C SER A 70 -13.50 -3.66 -5.01
N VAL A 71 -13.79 -3.78 -6.31
CA VAL A 71 -12.90 -4.42 -7.30
C VAL A 71 -11.55 -3.72 -7.36
N ILE A 72 -11.54 -2.40 -7.56
CA ILE A 72 -10.30 -1.61 -7.66
C ILE A 72 -9.51 -1.72 -6.34
N GLY A 73 -10.17 -1.55 -5.20
CA GLY A 73 -9.53 -1.65 -3.89
C GLY A 73 -8.88 -3.02 -3.64
N LEU A 74 -9.56 -4.11 -3.99
CA LEU A 74 -9.06 -5.48 -3.82
C LEU A 74 -7.86 -5.80 -4.72
N TYR A 75 -7.89 -5.38 -5.98
CA TYR A 75 -6.86 -5.78 -6.96
C TYR A 75 -5.70 -4.80 -7.10
N VAL A 76 -5.88 -3.52 -6.72
CA VAL A 76 -4.77 -2.56 -6.66
C VAL A 76 -4.00 -2.72 -5.36
N GLY A 77 -4.68 -2.84 -4.21
CA GLY A 77 -4.04 -2.83 -2.89
C GLY A 77 -3.32 -1.50 -2.58
N GLY A 78 -3.67 -0.43 -3.29
CA GLY A 78 -3.09 0.90 -3.16
C GLY A 78 -3.47 1.57 -1.83
N ARG A 79 -2.69 2.57 -1.41
CA ARG A 79 -3.08 3.44 -0.30
C ARG A 79 -4.31 4.25 -0.71
N TYR A 80 -5.02 4.81 0.27
CA TYR A 80 -6.15 5.69 -0.01
C TYR A 80 -5.79 6.82 -0.98
N SER A 81 -4.66 7.50 -0.79
CA SER A 81 -4.19 8.56 -1.69
C SER A 81 -4.02 8.06 -3.12
N ASP A 82 -3.41 6.89 -3.30
CA ASP A 82 -3.24 6.22 -4.60
C ASP A 82 -4.59 5.97 -5.27
N LEU A 83 -5.51 5.32 -4.55
CA LEU A 83 -6.83 4.96 -5.06
C LEU A 83 -7.64 6.19 -5.47
N THR A 84 -7.59 7.25 -4.68
CA THR A 84 -8.30 8.51 -4.97
C THR A 84 -7.63 9.38 -6.03
N SER A 85 -6.41 9.06 -6.45
CA SER A 85 -5.70 9.80 -7.50
C SER A 85 -6.17 9.45 -8.92
N PHE A 86 -6.89 8.35 -9.09
CA PHE A 86 -7.34 7.91 -10.41
C PHE A 86 -8.37 8.87 -11.00
N VAL A 87 -8.04 9.41 -12.17
CA VAL A 87 -8.91 10.28 -12.99
C VAL A 87 -9.32 9.58 -14.27
N SER A 88 -10.35 10.11 -14.95
CA SER A 88 -10.78 9.59 -16.26
C SER A 88 -9.60 9.50 -17.24
N GLY A 89 -9.43 8.36 -17.92
CA GLY A 89 -8.30 8.09 -18.80
C GLY A 89 -7.03 7.60 -18.09
N CYS A 90 -7.12 7.14 -16.83
CA CYS A 90 -5.98 6.59 -16.09
C CYS A 90 -5.48 5.24 -16.62
N VAL A 91 -6.27 4.52 -17.42
CA VAL A 91 -5.83 3.26 -18.05
C VAL A 91 -4.97 3.58 -19.26
N ARG A 92 -3.73 3.08 -19.28
CA ARG A 92 -2.77 3.24 -20.39
C ARG A 92 -2.28 1.89 -20.87
N GLU A 93 -1.98 1.79 -22.15
CA GLU A 93 -1.27 0.65 -22.71
C GLU A 93 0.24 0.91 -22.63
N GLN A 94 0.99 0.00 -22.03
CA GLN A 94 2.43 0.05 -21.89
C GLN A 94 3.01 -1.35 -22.15
N HIS A 95 4.00 -1.43 -23.04
CA HIS A 95 4.71 -2.68 -23.36
C HIS A 95 3.79 -3.89 -23.67
N GLY A 96 2.65 -3.66 -24.34
CA GLY A 96 1.69 -4.71 -24.70
C GLY A 96 0.77 -5.16 -23.55
N GLY A 97 0.81 -4.50 -22.39
CA GLY A 97 -0.09 -4.69 -21.27
C GLY A 97 -0.84 -3.40 -20.91
N TYR A 98 -1.97 -3.53 -20.19
CA TYR A 98 -2.69 -2.38 -19.65
C TYR A 98 -2.25 -2.10 -18.22
N VAL A 99 -2.05 -0.81 -17.90
CA VAL A 99 -1.70 -0.33 -16.57
C VAL A 99 -2.63 0.80 -16.13
N LEU A 100 -2.85 0.92 -14.83
CA LEU A 100 -3.47 2.08 -14.19
C LEU A 100 -2.39 3.07 -13.82
N VAL A 101 -2.62 4.32 -14.15
CA VAL A 101 -1.71 5.42 -13.87
C VAL A 101 -2.31 6.32 -12.81
N GLY A 102 -1.62 6.49 -11.69
CA GLY A 102 -1.99 7.43 -10.63
C GLY A 102 -1.37 8.80 -10.83
N THR A 103 -2.06 9.85 -10.36
CA THR A 103 -1.56 11.23 -10.37
C THR A 103 -1.36 11.70 -8.93
N GLU A 104 -0.18 11.49 -8.34
CA GLU A 104 0.16 12.20 -7.09
C GLU A 104 0.45 13.67 -7.40
N THR A 105 -0.43 14.56 -6.92
CA THR A 105 -0.31 16.03 -7.08
C THR A 105 0.11 16.75 -5.79
N LYS A 106 0.53 16.03 -4.74
CA LYS A 106 1.00 16.67 -3.50
C LYS A 106 2.52 16.60 -3.36
N HIS A 107 3.13 17.78 -3.21
CA HIS A 107 4.55 18.03 -2.95
C HIS A 107 5.51 17.74 -4.10
N VAL A 108 5.01 17.74 -5.34
CA VAL A 108 5.85 17.57 -6.53
C VAL A 108 6.09 18.95 -7.17
N PRO A 109 7.35 19.35 -7.47
CA PRO A 109 7.63 20.53 -8.26
C PRO A 109 6.91 20.48 -9.62
N GLU A 110 6.48 21.62 -10.16
CA GLU A 110 5.81 21.72 -11.48
C GLU A 110 6.62 21.09 -12.64
N THR A 111 7.90 20.81 -12.41
CA THR A 111 8.84 20.23 -13.38
C THR A 111 8.95 18.71 -13.33
N ALA A 112 8.30 18.02 -12.40
CA ALA A 112 8.41 16.57 -12.34
C ALA A 112 7.53 15.89 -13.40
N PRO A 113 7.96 14.75 -13.94
CA PRO A 113 7.14 13.96 -14.86
C PRO A 113 5.84 13.55 -14.17
N GLU A 114 4.70 13.91 -14.78
CA GLU A 114 3.39 13.36 -14.44
C GLU A 114 3.43 11.82 -14.56
N ASN A 115 2.54 11.09 -13.85
CA ASN A 115 2.27 9.66 -14.08
C ASN A 115 3.34 8.63 -13.64
N ARG A 116 3.97 8.82 -12.48
CA ARG A 116 5.02 7.91 -11.98
C ARG A 116 4.53 6.56 -11.45
N ASP A 117 3.30 6.50 -10.95
CA ASP A 117 2.78 5.31 -10.29
C ASP A 117 1.93 4.46 -11.23
N VAL A 118 2.33 3.20 -11.41
CA VAL A 118 1.66 2.24 -12.28
C VAL A 118 1.24 0.97 -11.55
N TRP A 119 0.06 0.45 -11.90
CA TRP A 119 -0.42 -0.86 -11.45
C TRP A 119 -0.91 -1.68 -12.64
N PRO A 120 -0.77 -3.01 -12.66
CA PRO A 120 -1.40 -3.85 -13.68
C PRO A 120 -2.92 -3.63 -13.72
N ALA A 121 -3.46 -3.43 -14.91
CA ALA A 121 -4.89 -3.23 -15.13
C ALA A 121 -5.50 -4.49 -15.74
N ILE A 122 -5.83 -5.47 -14.90
CA ILE A 122 -6.54 -6.69 -15.33
C ILE A 122 -7.96 -6.36 -15.82
N ASN A 123 -8.55 -7.26 -16.61
CA ASN A 123 -9.82 -6.99 -17.30
C ASN A 123 -10.95 -6.52 -16.36
N ILE A 124 -11.14 -7.17 -15.21
CA ILE A 124 -12.19 -6.78 -14.26
C ILE A 124 -11.97 -5.37 -13.67
N MET A 125 -10.72 -4.94 -13.49
CA MET A 125 -10.40 -3.58 -13.07
C MET A 125 -10.68 -2.56 -14.16
N ARG A 126 -10.36 -2.91 -15.42
CA ARG A 126 -10.66 -2.06 -16.59
C ARG A 126 -12.17 -1.88 -16.74
N ASP A 127 -12.94 -2.95 -16.62
CA ASP A 127 -14.41 -2.88 -16.68
C ASP A 127 -14.98 -2.01 -15.55
N ALA A 128 -14.44 -2.16 -14.33
CA ALA A 128 -14.82 -1.32 -13.19
C ALA A 128 -14.51 0.17 -13.44
N LEU A 129 -13.35 0.48 -14.00
CA LEU A 129 -12.96 1.85 -14.31
C LEU A 129 -13.79 2.46 -15.44
N VAL A 130 -14.11 1.69 -16.48
CA VAL A 130 -15.04 2.13 -17.54
C VAL A 130 -16.41 2.47 -16.95
N CYS A 131 -16.91 1.69 -15.99
CA CYS A 131 -18.14 2.02 -15.27
C CYS A 131 -18.02 3.35 -14.51
N LEU A 132 -16.91 3.58 -13.81
CA LEU A 132 -16.67 4.83 -13.09
C LEU A 132 -16.50 6.03 -14.02
N GLU A 133 -15.87 5.86 -15.19
CA GLU A 133 -15.78 6.88 -16.23
C GLU A 133 -17.15 7.22 -16.82
N GLN A 134 -18.05 6.23 -16.97
CA GLN A 134 -19.42 6.54 -17.35
C GLN A 134 -20.11 7.37 -16.26
N ILE A 135 -19.99 6.96 -14.99
CA ILE A 135 -20.57 7.69 -13.85
C ILE A 135 -19.99 9.11 -13.73
N SER A 136 -18.72 9.32 -14.08
CA SER A 136 -18.06 10.63 -14.06
C SER A 136 -18.77 11.65 -14.97
N ARG A 137 -19.42 11.19 -16.06
CA ARG A 137 -20.24 12.03 -16.97
C ARG A 137 -21.42 12.69 -16.26
N VAL A 138 -22.01 12.02 -15.26
CA VAL A 138 -23.16 12.56 -14.50
C VAL A 138 -22.77 13.23 -13.20
N THR A 139 -21.68 12.81 -12.57
CA THR A 139 -21.15 13.49 -11.38
C THR A 139 -20.38 14.75 -11.77
N CYS A 140 -19.95 14.88 -13.03
CA CYS A 140 -19.09 15.95 -13.52
C CYS A 140 -17.82 16.10 -12.67
N ASN A 141 -17.28 14.98 -12.20
CA ASN A 141 -16.08 14.92 -11.37
C ASN A 141 -14.98 14.15 -12.12
N PRO A 142 -13.79 14.73 -12.32
CA PRO A 142 -12.69 14.04 -13.02
C PRO A 142 -12.16 12.83 -12.23
N TYR A 143 -12.28 12.83 -10.90
CA TYR A 143 -11.86 11.72 -10.03
C TYR A 143 -12.85 10.55 -10.15
N LEU A 144 -12.32 9.35 -10.41
CA LEU A 144 -13.12 8.14 -10.60
C LEU A 144 -13.66 7.60 -9.27
N ILE A 145 -12.89 7.74 -8.19
CA ILE A 145 -13.36 7.50 -6.83
C ILE A 145 -13.90 8.81 -6.27
N SER A 146 -15.17 9.09 -6.53
CA SER A 146 -15.83 10.34 -6.19
C SER A 146 -17.25 10.16 -5.66
N GLY A 147 -17.80 11.23 -5.04
CA GLY A 147 -19.16 11.24 -4.51
C GLY A 147 -20.24 10.91 -5.55
N ARG A 148 -21.43 10.56 -5.08
CA ARG A 148 -22.60 10.28 -5.96
C ARG A 148 -23.23 11.53 -6.56
N GLU A 149 -22.98 12.68 -5.95
CA GLU A 149 -23.63 13.94 -6.31
C GLU A 149 -22.94 14.59 -7.51
N THR A 150 -23.72 15.34 -8.29
CA THR A 150 -23.17 16.13 -9.39
C THR A 150 -22.49 17.37 -8.83
N VAL A 151 -21.20 17.54 -9.14
CA VAL A 151 -20.41 18.72 -8.78
C VAL A 151 -21.05 19.96 -9.38
N ALA A 152 -21.33 20.93 -8.51
CA ALA A 152 -22.02 22.14 -8.94
C ALA A 152 -21.15 22.96 -9.90
N PRO A 153 -21.75 23.71 -10.84
CA PRO A 153 -21.03 24.66 -11.67
C PRO A 153 -20.40 25.74 -10.78
N ARG A 154 -19.06 25.73 -10.64
CA ARG A 154 -18.20 26.54 -9.73
C ARG A 154 -17.76 25.86 -8.44
N GLU A 155 -18.19 24.64 -8.16
CA GLU A 155 -17.63 23.84 -7.07
C GLU A 155 -16.37 23.12 -7.56
N THR A 156 -15.33 23.08 -6.72
CA THR A 156 -14.11 22.34 -7.01
C THR A 156 -14.38 20.84 -6.87
N PRO A 157 -14.17 20.03 -7.92
CA PRO A 157 -14.31 18.59 -7.79
C PRO A 157 -13.30 18.03 -6.79
N ALA A 158 -13.74 17.06 -6.00
CA ALA A 158 -12.90 16.38 -5.03
C ALA A 158 -13.11 14.86 -5.11
N PRO A 159 -12.07 14.06 -4.82
CA PRO A 159 -12.26 12.63 -4.62
C PRO A 159 -13.06 12.38 -3.33
N LEU A 160 -13.52 11.14 -3.19
CA LEU A 160 -14.28 10.70 -2.03
C LEU A 160 -13.34 10.57 -0.81
N SER A 161 -13.80 10.96 0.38
CA SER A 161 -13.01 10.86 1.62
C SER A 161 -12.67 9.40 1.99
N LEU A 162 -11.64 9.19 2.83
CA LEU A 162 -11.28 7.85 3.31
C LEU A 162 -12.45 7.14 3.96
N THR A 163 -13.15 7.83 4.86
CA THR A 163 -14.34 7.32 5.54
C THR A 163 -15.41 6.93 4.53
N GLY A 164 -15.72 7.83 3.59
CA GLY A 164 -16.76 7.55 2.61
C GLY A 164 -16.40 6.39 1.67
N LEU A 165 -15.11 6.18 1.35
CA LEU A 165 -14.68 5.08 0.48
C LEU A 165 -14.89 3.75 1.20
N CYS A 166 -14.43 3.67 2.45
CA CYS A 166 -14.60 2.50 3.31
C CYS A 166 -16.08 2.19 3.58
N GLU A 167 -16.89 3.22 3.85
CA GLU A 167 -18.33 3.08 4.02
C GLU A 167 -19.02 2.65 2.73
N GLY A 168 -18.64 3.20 1.58
CA GLY A 168 -19.18 2.79 0.27
C GLY A 168 -18.99 1.30 0.01
N MET A 169 -17.78 0.78 0.23
CA MET A 169 -17.51 -0.65 0.07
C MET A 169 -18.23 -1.50 1.13
N THR A 170 -18.26 -1.05 2.38
CA THR A 170 -18.97 -1.76 3.46
C THR A 170 -20.48 -1.84 3.19
N HIS A 171 -21.07 -0.76 2.67
CA HIS A 171 -22.47 -0.77 2.24
C HIS A 171 -22.72 -1.73 1.09
N TYR A 172 -21.82 -1.81 0.11
CA TYR A 172 -21.94 -2.78 -0.97
C TYR A 172 -21.86 -4.21 -0.46
N LEU A 173 -20.94 -4.51 0.47
CA LEU A 173 -20.84 -5.83 1.11
C LEU A 173 -22.18 -6.22 1.76
N ARG A 174 -22.79 -5.30 2.52
CA ARG A 174 -24.10 -5.53 3.14
C ARG A 174 -25.23 -5.73 2.14
N GLU A 175 -25.18 -5.06 0.99
CA GLU A 175 -26.18 -5.23 -0.07
C GLU A 175 -26.08 -6.58 -0.78
N VAL A 176 -24.88 -7.15 -0.89
CA VAL A 176 -24.68 -8.47 -1.51
C VAL A 176 -24.78 -9.62 -0.51
N ASP A 177 -24.58 -9.34 0.79
CA ASP A 177 -24.70 -10.29 1.88
C ASP A 177 -26.17 -10.53 2.29
N THR A 178 -26.92 -11.23 1.43
CA THR A 178 -28.34 -11.51 1.69
C THR A 178 -28.60 -12.33 2.94
N ASN A 179 -27.60 -13.08 3.42
CA ASN A 179 -27.72 -13.99 4.55
C ASN A 179 -27.18 -13.39 5.86
N GLY A 180 -26.56 -12.21 5.80
CA GLY A 180 -25.99 -11.53 6.97
C GLY A 180 -24.72 -12.18 7.52
N SER A 181 -24.03 -13.01 6.74
CA SER A 181 -22.81 -13.73 7.15
C SER A 181 -21.66 -12.78 7.52
N TRP A 182 -21.67 -11.57 6.98
CA TRP A 182 -20.64 -10.54 7.13
C TRP A 182 -21.20 -9.23 7.69
N ALA A 183 -22.36 -9.26 8.36
CA ALA A 183 -23.02 -8.06 8.88
C ALA A 183 -22.13 -7.22 9.83
N SER A 184 -21.25 -7.88 10.59
CA SER A 184 -20.30 -7.24 11.52
C SER A 184 -19.02 -6.73 10.83
N TRP A 185 -18.78 -7.11 9.59
CA TRP A 185 -17.55 -6.76 8.89
C TRP A 185 -17.57 -5.28 8.49
N ARG A 186 -16.40 -4.65 8.63
CA ARG A 186 -16.14 -3.29 8.13
C ARG A 186 -14.91 -3.38 7.25
N ILE A 187 -15.02 -2.84 6.03
CA ILE A 187 -13.92 -2.82 5.07
C ILE A 187 -13.10 -1.56 5.29
N SER A 188 -11.79 -1.73 5.48
CA SER A 188 -10.80 -0.65 5.50
C SER A 188 -9.80 -0.79 4.35
N SER A 189 -9.21 0.33 3.92
CA SER A 189 -8.17 0.33 2.88
C SER A 189 -6.98 -0.58 3.24
N ASN A 190 -6.58 -0.66 4.52
CA ASN A 190 -5.52 -1.57 4.96
C ASN A 190 -5.91 -3.05 4.82
N GLN A 191 -7.15 -3.43 5.15
CA GLN A 191 -7.60 -4.81 4.99
C GLN A 191 -7.58 -5.25 3.52
N LEU A 192 -7.95 -4.38 2.59
CA LEU A 192 -7.91 -4.67 1.16
C LEU A 192 -6.48 -4.95 0.70
N ARG A 193 -5.53 -4.13 1.17
CA ARG A 193 -4.10 -4.31 0.92
C ARG A 193 -3.59 -5.64 1.47
N HIS A 194 -3.89 -5.96 2.73
CA HIS A 194 -3.49 -7.23 3.34
C HIS A 194 -4.13 -8.43 2.63
N THR A 195 -5.37 -8.29 2.19
CA THR A 195 -6.07 -9.31 1.41
C THR A 195 -5.34 -9.58 0.11
N LEU A 196 -4.96 -8.54 -0.64
CA LEU A 196 -4.20 -8.69 -1.88
C LEU A 196 -2.86 -9.40 -1.64
N VAL A 197 -2.11 -8.99 -0.62
CA VAL A 197 -0.84 -9.66 -0.26
C VAL A 197 -1.05 -11.13 0.00
N HIS A 198 -2.02 -11.45 0.84
CA HIS A 198 -2.30 -12.84 1.21
C HIS A 198 -2.72 -13.66 0.00
N GLN A 199 -3.52 -13.11 -0.93
CA GLN A 199 -3.90 -13.81 -2.15
C GLN A 199 -2.73 -14.00 -3.11
N LEU A 200 -1.87 -12.99 -3.29
CA LEU A 200 -0.68 -13.10 -4.13
C LEU A 200 0.30 -14.12 -3.53
N ALA A 201 0.49 -14.12 -2.21
CA ALA A 201 1.33 -15.10 -1.52
C ALA A 201 0.79 -16.52 -1.67
N ARG A 202 -0.54 -16.72 -1.54
CA ARG A 202 -1.20 -18.01 -1.78
C ARG A 202 -1.12 -18.50 -3.22
N ALA A 203 -0.97 -17.59 -4.16
CA ALA A 203 -0.78 -17.89 -5.57
C ALA A 203 0.72 -18.09 -5.93
N ASP A 204 1.59 -18.22 -4.93
CA ASP A 204 3.04 -18.37 -5.07
C ASP A 204 3.69 -17.25 -5.91
N VAL A 205 3.11 -16.06 -5.87
CA VAL A 205 3.71 -14.87 -6.47
C VAL A 205 4.92 -14.49 -5.63
N SER A 206 6.05 -14.28 -6.29
CA SER A 206 7.30 -13.92 -5.60
C SER A 206 7.10 -12.69 -4.72
N THR A 207 7.69 -12.73 -3.52
CA THR A 207 7.73 -11.60 -2.58
C THR A 207 8.26 -10.33 -3.23
N VAL A 208 9.15 -10.45 -4.21
CA VAL A 208 9.64 -9.35 -5.06
C VAL A 208 8.49 -8.67 -5.81
N PHE A 209 7.64 -9.44 -6.49
CA PHE A 209 6.49 -8.90 -7.22
C PHE A 209 5.41 -8.35 -6.28
N ILE A 210 5.15 -9.02 -5.15
CA ILE A 210 4.22 -8.53 -4.14
C ILE A 210 4.70 -7.18 -3.58
N SER A 211 5.98 -7.10 -3.26
CA SER A 211 6.60 -5.86 -2.80
C SER A 211 6.56 -4.80 -3.88
N TYR A 212 6.79 -5.12 -5.16
CA TYR A 212 6.63 -4.16 -6.26
C TYR A 212 5.18 -3.64 -6.37
N GLN A 213 4.19 -4.53 -6.43
CA GLN A 213 2.76 -4.21 -6.53
C GLN A 213 2.30 -3.29 -5.38
N LEU A 214 2.76 -3.57 -4.17
CA LEU A 214 2.42 -2.77 -3.01
C LEU A 214 3.25 -1.49 -2.87
N LYS A 215 4.23 -1.26 -3.73
CA LYS A 215 5.21 -0.18 -3.55
C LYS A 215 6.04 -0.35 -2.26
N HIS A 216 6.77 -1.45 -2.18
CA HIS A 216 7.70 -1.85 -1.10
C HIS A 216 9.10 -2.28 -1.60
N LEU A 217 9.42 -2.29 -2.91
CA LEU A 217 10.66 -2.90 -3.44
C LEU A 217 11.68 -1.97 -4.14
N TYR A 218 11.34 -0.71 -4.45
CA TYR A 218 11.96 0.02 -5.56
C TYR A 218 13.50 0.11 -5.58
N THR A 219 14.18 0.12 -4.44
CA THR A 219 15.64 0.30 -4.39
C THR A 219 16.46 -0.87 -4.93
N ALA A 220 15.92 -2.10 -5.01
CA ALA A 220 16.70 -3.27 -5.46
C ALA A 220 16.65 -3.54 -6.99
N LEU A 221 15.65 -3.00 -7.69
CA LEU A 221 15.43 -3.26 -9.12
C LEU A 221 15.98 -2.17 -10.04
N ALA A 222 16.17 -0.95 -9.53
CA ALA A 222 16.70 0.18 -10.29
C ALA A 222 18.21 0.05 -10.64
N GLU A 223 18.88 -1.01 -10.17
CA GLU A 223 20.33 -1.23 -10.34
C GLU A 223 20.69 -2.48 -11.15
N LEU A 224 19.71 -3.26 -11.64
CA LEU A 224 20.00 -4.47 -12.42
C LEU A 224 20.09 -4.15 -13.93
N PRO A 225 21.09 -4.70 -14.65
CA PRO A 225 21.20 -4.54 -16.10
C PRO A 225 19.95 -5.08 -16.82
N PRO A 226 19.55 -4.47 -17.96
CA PRO A 226 18.34 -4.84 -18.71
C PRO A 226 18.25 -6.34 -19.04
N ASP A 227 19.41 -6.96 -19.27
CA ASP A 227 19.59 -8.31 -19.77
C ASP A 227 19.21 -9.39 -18.74
N VAL A 228 19.24 -9.05 -17.44
CA VAL A 228 18.87 -9.97 -16.33
C VAL A 228 17.34 -10.05 -16.18
N THR A 229 16.62 -9.01 -16.61
CA THR A 229 15.14 -8.94 -16.60
C THR A 229 14.49 -9.87 -17.61
N LEU A 230 15.23 -10.37 -18.61
CA LEU A 230 14.74 -11.32 -19.62
C LEU A 230 14.92 -12.79 -19.21
N GLY A 231 15.66 -13.07 -18.13
CA GLY A 231 15.97 -14.41 -17.63
C GLY A 231 14.90 -15.07 -16.75
N TYR A 232 13.62 -14.71 -16.89
CA TYR A 232 12.50 -15.26 -16.10
C TYR A 232 12.12 -16.73 -16.43
N GLY A 233 13.00 -17.49 -17.09
CA GLY A 233 12.76 -18.85 -17.56
C GLY A 233 13.15 -20.00 -16.63
N ASN A 234 13.92 -19.76 -15.55
CA ASN A 234 14.44 -20.84 -14.67
C ASN A 234 13.96 -20.76 -13.20
N LEU A 235 12.76 -20.20 -12.94
CA LEU A 235 12.22 -20.10 -11.57
C LEU A 235 11.79 -21.44 -10.97
N THR A 236 11.61 -22.50 -11.76
CA THR A 236 11.11 -23.80 -11.28
C THR A 236 12.15 -24.58 -10.49
N GLU A 237 13.43 -24.51 -10.87
CA GLU A 237 14.53 -25.13 -10.11
C GLU A 237 14.82 -24.39 -8.80
N GLN A 238 14.71 -23.05 -8.78
CA GLN A 238 14.84 -22.26 -7.55
C GLN A 238 13.67 -22.47 -6.56
N ARG A 239 12.47 -22.82 -7.05
CA ARG A 239 11.29 -23.11 -6.20
C ARG A 239 11.49 -24.36 -5.35
N MET A 240 12.13 -25.40 -5.89
CA MET A 240 12.34 -26.67 -5.18
C MET A 240 13.43 -26.56 -4.10
N GLN A 241 14.45 -25.70 -4.30
CA GLN A 241 15.44 -25.36 -3.26
C GLN A 241 14.90 -24.39 -2.20
N ARG A 242 13.96 -23.49 -2.54
CA ARG A 242 13.39 -22.52 -1.60
C ARG A 242 12.26 -23.07 -0.72
N ALA A 243 11.53 -24.10 -1.15
CA ALA A 243 10.46 -24.69 -0.34
C ALA A 243 10.99 -25.33 0.97
N THR A 244 12.17 -25.95 0.92
CA THR A 244 12.92 -26.38 2.11
C THR A 244 13.61 -25.22 2.83
N ALA A 245 14.10 -24.21 2.09
CA ALA A 245 14.69 -23.01 2.68
C ALA A 245 13.67 -22.07 3.35
N SER A 246 12.35 -22.20 3.14
CA SER A 246 11.37 -21.23 3.66
C SER A 246 11.16 -21.32 5.17
N ALA A 247 11.16 -22.53 5.75
CA ALA A 247 11.06 -22.69 7.20
C ALA A 247 12.34 -22.21 7.90
N GLU A 248 13.50 -22.57 7.34
CA GLU A 248 14.81 -22.13 7.84
C GLU A 248 15.01 -20.62 7.66
N ALA A 249 14.59 -20.03 6.54
CA ALA A 249 14.65 -18.59 6.30
C ALA A 249 13.68 -17.82 7.20
N ASN A 250 12.48 -18.35 7.46
CA ASN A 250 11.54 -17.75 8.42
C ASN A 250 12.09 -17.83 9.84
N ALA A 251 12.70 -18.96 10.23
CA ALA A 251 13.38 -19.10 11.51
C ALA A 251 14.60 -18.18 11.63
N ALA A 252 15.37 -18.00 10.56
CA ALA A 252 16.51 -17.07 10.53
C ALA A 252 16.07 -15.61 10.62
N ALA A 253 15.00 -15.21 9.91
CA ALA A 253 14.43 -13.87 9.98
C ALA A 253 13.80 -13.60 11.35
N ALA A 254 13.07 -14.58 11.91
CA ALA A 254 12.51 -14.52 13.25
C ALA A 254 13.61 -14.43 14.31
N ARG A 255 14.68 -15.21 14.19
CA ARG A 255 15.85 -15.11 15.07
C ARG A 255 16.53 -13.75 14.94
N ALA A 256 16.68 -13.21 13.73
CA ALA A 256 17.27 -11.89 13.56
C ALA A 256 16.40 -10.76 14.13
N LEU A 257 15.08 -10.93 14.15
CA LEU A 257 14.13 -9.89 14.57
C LEU A 257 13.73 -10.00 16.05
N PHE A 258 13.32 -11.17 16.53
CA PHE A 258 12.72 -11.34 17.85
C PHE A 258 13.70 -11.73 18.94
N ASP A 259 14.89 -12.22 18.60
CA ASP A 259 15.89 -12.62 19.59
C ASP A 259 16.28 -11.40 20.44
N PRO A 260 16.05 -11.41 21.77
CA PRO A 260 16.32 -10.28 22.66
C PRO A 260 17.81 -9.94 22.79
N ASP A 261 18.70 -10.87 22.43
CA ASP A 261 20.15 -10.72 22.56
C ASP A 261 20.78 -10.21 21.27
N ARG A 262 20.02 -10.14 20.17
CA ARG A 262 20.53 -9.56 18.91
C ARG A 262 20.33 -8.05 18.85
N ALA A 263 21.35 -7.35 18.38
CA ALA A 263 21.26 -5.92 18.11
C ALA A 263 20.16 -5.56 17.14
N LYS A 264 19.57 -4.41 17.43
CA LYS A 264 18.56 -3.75 16.63
C LYS A 264 18.92 -2.28 16.61
N SER A 265 18.91 -1.69 15.42
CA SER A 265 19.00 -0.25 15.21
C SER A 265 17.67 0.27 14.68
N GLY A 266 17.59 1.56 14.35
CA GLY A 266 16.32 2.24 14.03
C GLY A 266 15.58 2.69 15.28
N GLY A 267 14.67 3.66 15.14
CA GLY A 267 14.13 4.36 16.30
C GLY A 267 13.17 3.55 17.19
N LEU A 268 12.65 2.40 16.72
CA LEU A 268 11.84 1.48 17.53
C LEU A 268 12.70 0.35 18.10
N GLY A 269 13.97 0.24 17.69
CA GLY A 269 14.86 -0.88 17.99
C GLY A 269 14.97 -1.17 19.49
N ASP A 270 15.25 -0.14 20.30
CA ASP A 270 15.45 -0.28 21.75
C ASP A 270 14.17 -0.66 22.50
N GLU A 271 13.06 0.02 22.18
CA GLU A 271 11.76 -0.25 22.82
C GLU A 271 11.28 -1.66 22.47
N PHE A 272 11.41 -2.04 21.19
CA PHE A 272 11.07 -3.37 20.73
C PHE A 272 11.94 -4.43 21.41
N ASN A 273 13.25 -4.18 21.57
CA ASN A 273 14.14 -5.11 22.26
C ASN A 273 13.75 -5.31 23.74
N LYS A 274 13.38 -4.23 24.44
CA LYS A 274 12.88 -4.30 25.82
C LYS A 274 11.60 -5.15 25.93
N ARG A 275 10.66 -4.97 24.99
CA ARG A 275 9.42 -5.77 24.94
C ARG A 275 9.72 -7.24 24.68
N MET A 276 10.67 -7.54 23.80
CA MET A 276 11.10 -8.93 23.53
C MET A 276 11.75 -9.57 24.76
N LYS A 277 12.62 -8.85 25.50
CA LYS A 277 13.19 -9.36 26.76
C LYS A 277 12.11 -9.81 27.75
N VAL A 278 11.13 -8.95 28.02
CA VAL A 278 10.01 -9.27 28.92
C VAL A 278 9.18 -10.45 28.39
N TYR A 279 8.91 -10.50 27.09
CA TYR A 279 8.16 -11.60 26.48
C TYR A 279 8.90 -12.93 26.62
N PHE A 280 10.20 -12.98 26.31
CA PHE A 280 11.02 -14.18 26.42
C PHE A 280 11.19 -14.62 27.87
N GLU A 281 11.44 -13.70 28.81
CA GLU A 281 11.50 -14.01 30.24
C GLU A 281 10.21 -14.67 30.74
N GLY A 282 9.05 -14.15 30.33
CA GLY A 282 7.74 -14.73 30.68
C GLY A 282 7.52 -16.13 30.10
N ARG A 283 7.93 -16.37 28.84
CA ARG A 283 7.82 -17.69 28.19
C ARG A 283 8.81 -18.70 28.76
N MET A 284 10.02 -18.25 29.11
CA MET A 284 11.04 -19.09 29.75
C MET A 284 10.65 -19.47 31.18
N ALA A 285 10.03 -18.56 31.95
CA ALA A 285 9.46 -18.87 33.26
C ALA A 285 8.33 -19.92 33.19
N ALA A 286 7.63 -20.02 32.04
CA ALA A 286 6.63 -21.05 31.77
C ALA A 286 7.22 -22.39 31.29
N GLY A 287 8.55 -22.52 31.26
CA GLY A 287 9.26 -23.77 30.94
C GLY A 287 9.62 -23.95 29.46
N MET A 288 9.45 -22.94 28.60
CA MET A 288 9.88 -23.01 27.19
C MET A 288 11.34 -22.58 27.03
N SER A 289 12.07 -23.23 26.12
CA SER A 289 13.37 -22.74 25.70
C SER A 289 13.25 -21.54 24.77
N LYS A 290 14.29 -20.69 24.75
CA LYS A 290 14.39 -19.54 23.85
C LYS A 290 14.20 -19.93 22.37
N GLU A 291 14.77 -21.07 21.97
CA GLU A 291 14.69 -21.56 20.61
C GLU A 291 13.27 -22.00 20.23
N GLU A 292 12.55 -22.66 21.13
CA GLU A 292 11.15 -23.03 20.91
C GLU A 292 10.26 -21.80 20.74
N VAL A 293 10.51 -20.74 21.52
CA VAL A 293 9.79 -19.46 21.39
C VAL A 293 10.06 -18.81 20.03
N ILE A 294 11.31 -18.84 19.54
CA ILE A 294 11.68 -18.32 18.21
C ILE A 294 10.99 -19.10 17.10
N LEU A 295 10.95 -20.43 17.19
CA LEU A 295 10.30 -21.28 16.18
C LEU A 295 8.78 -21.07 16.15
N GLU A 296 8.15 -20.86 17.32
CA GLU A 296 6.73 -20.51 17.40
C GLU A 296 6.45 -19.14 16.78
N LEU A 297 7.29 -18.13 17.02
CA LEU A 297 7.19 -16.82 16.39
C LEU A 297 7.43 -16.89 14.87
N ALA A 298 8.35 -17.74 14.42
CA ALA A 298 8.59 -17.99 12.99
C ALA A 298 7.36 -18.61 12.32
N ALA A 299 6.66 -19.51 13.01
CA ALA A 299 5.42 -20.14 12.52
C ALA A 299 4.22 -19.18 12.54
N ALA A 300 4.16 -18.27 13.52
CA ALA A 300 3.11 -17.25 13.62
C ALA A 300 3.21 -16.16 12.54
N GLY A 301 4.39 -15.99 11.94
CA GLY A 301 4.65 -15.01 10.89
C GLY A 301 5.09 -13.63 11.43
N ASN A 302 5.68 -12.81 10.56
CA ASN A 302 6.26 -11.52 10.94
C ASN A 302 5.18 -10.41 10.97
N PRO A 303 4.93 -9.75 12.12
CA PRO A 303 3.98 -8.64 12.21
C PRO A 303 4.53 -7.33 11.62
N PHE A 304 5.84 -7.27 11.33
CA PHE A 304 6.48 -6.12 10.70
C PHE A 304 6.60 -6.30 9.19
N VAL A 305 6.50 -5.18 8.48
CA VAL A 305 6.71 -5.13 7.02
C VAL A 305 8.18 -4.88 6.74
N ASN A 306 8.86 -5.77 6.01
CA ASN A 306 10.20 -5.49 5.50
C ASN A 306 10.11 -4.44 4.38
N VAL A 307 10.77 -3.30 4.55
CA VAL A 307 10.76 -2.18 3.60
C VAL A 307 12.08 -2.02 2.84
N GLY A 308 13.01 -2.99 2.95
CA GLY A 308 14.31 -2.99 2.29
C GLY A 308 15.46 -2.67 3.25
N PRO A 309 15.63 -1.41 3.70
CA PRO A 309 16.70 -1.05 4.64
C PRO A 309 16.30 -1.27 6.11
N GLY A 310 15.16 -1.92 6.38
CA GLY A 310 14.69 -2.24 7.73
C GLY A 310 13.26 -2.79 7.75
N TYR A 311 12.74 -3.01 8.96
CA TYR A 311 11.34 -3.37 9.22
C TYR A 311 10.53 -2.15 9.68
N CYS A 312 9.28 -2.05 9.25
CA CYS A 312 8.33 -0.99 9.66
C CYS A 312 7.27 -1.54 10.61
N GLY A 313 7.13 -0.92 11.78
CA GLY A 313 6.13 -1.26 12.81
C GLY A 313 4.72 -0.74 12.53
N GLY A 314 4.54 0.12 11.53
CA GLY A 314 3.21 0.54 11.05
C GLY A 314 2.43 1.49 11.97
N VAL A 315 3.06 2.07 13.00
CA VAL A 315 2.45 3.08 13.87
C VAL A 315 2.30 4.39 13.09
N ARG A 316 1.11 4.99 13.13
CA ARG A 316 0.74 6.12 12.25
C ARG A 316 0.96 7.50 12.85
N GLU A 317 0.94 7.60 14.17
CA GLU A 317 1.00 8.85 14.92
C GLU A 317 1.81 8.56 16.18
N GLU A 318 2.91 9.29 16.36
CA GLU A 318 3.62 9.36 17.64
C GLU A 318 2.94 10.40 18.50
N GLU A 319 2.43 9.97 19.65
CA GLU A 319 1.82 10.84 20.64
C GLU A 319 2.91 11.21 21.65
N TYR A 320 3.34 12.47 21.60
CA TYR A 320 4.32 13.01 22.52
C TYR A 320 3.72 13.17 23.93
N ALA A 321 4.58 13.29 24.94
CA ALA A 321 4.17 13.44 26.33
C ALA A 321 3.28 14.67 26.59
N ASP A 322 3.29 15.65 25.69
CA ASP A 322 2.45 16.85 25.71
C ASP A 322 1.09 16.68 24.98
N GLY A 323 0.81 15.47 24.48
CA GLY A 323 -0.41 15.14 23.74
C GLY A 323 -0.41 15.59 22.28
N THR A 324 0.71 16.12 21.77
CA THR A 324 0.84 16.43 20.35
C THR A 324 1.11 15.17 19.54
N LYS A 325 0.53 15.11 18.33
CA LYS A 325 0.62 13.95 17.44
C LYS A 325 1.43 14.31 16.22
N GLU A 326 2.61 13.70 16.07
CA GLU A 326 3.43 13.85 14.88
C GLU A 326 3.40 12.59 14.03
N LYS A 327 3.38 12.80 12.72
CA LYS A 327 3.43 11.70 11.77
C LYS A 327 4.89 11.34 11.57
N PRO A 328 5.24 10.04 11.54
CA PRO A 328 6.61 9.63 11.28
C PRO A 328 7.09 10.23 9.94
N PRO A 329 8.41 10.52 9.78
CA PRO A 329 9.00 11.15 8.61
C PRO A 329 9.04 10.17 7.42
N CYS A 330 7.87 9.66 7.04
CA CYS A 330 7.66 8.81 5.89
C CYS A 330 7.90 9.68 4.65
N LEU A 331 8.98 9.42 3.92
CA LEU A 331 9.32 10.16 2.71
C LEU A 331 8.30 9.94 1.57
N GLY A 332 7.50 8.86 1.63
CA GLY A 332 6.61 8.49 0.55
C GLY A 332 7.36 7.84 -0.62
N GLN A 333 6.63 7.37 -1.64
CA GLN A 333 7.18 6.82 -2.90
C GLN A 333 8.37 5.86 -2.75
N LEU A 334 8.18 4.73 -2.07
CA LEU A 334 9.15 3.62 -2.07
C LEU A 334 10.47 3.91 -1.34
N GLU A 335 10.62 5.09 -0.74
CA GLU A 335 11.76 5.47 0.08
C GLU A 335 11.33 5.51 1.54
N CYS A 336 11.95 4.66 2.35
CA CYS A 336 11.80 4.67 3.79
C CYS A 336 13.13 5.14 4.38
N ASN A 337 13.11 6.24 5.12
CA ASN A 337 14.28 6.66 5.89
C ASN A 337 14.36 5.85 7.18
N THR A 338 14.66 4.55 7.08
CA THR A 338 14.76 3.69 8.27
C THR A 338 15.90 4.12 9.20
N GLY A 339 16.87 4.92 8.73
CA GLY A 339 17.92 5.46 9.59
C GLY A 339 17.44 6.51 10.59
N THR A 340 16.36 7.24 10.28
CA THR A 340 15.84 8.33 11.13
C THR A 340 14.37 8.15 11.53
N CYS A 341 13.65 7.21 10.91
CA CYS A 341 12.26 6.93 11.22
C CYS A 341 12.14 6.21 12.57
N HIS A 342 11.34 6.77 13.47
CA HIS A 342 11.10 6.15 14.78
C HIS A 342 10.37 4.80 14.69
N ASN A 343 9.59 4.52 13.63
CA ASN A 343 8.91 3.23 13.46
C ASN A 343 9.77 2.10 12.90
N SER A 344 11.06 2.33 12.73
CA SER A 344 11.95 1.37 12.09
C SER A 344 12.62 0.45 13.09
N VAL A 345 12.76 -0.82 12.70
CA VAL A 345 13.61 -1.81 13.36
C VAL A 345 14.57 -2.36 12.32
N ILE A 346 15.85 -2.10 12.47
CA ILE A 346 16.91 -2.55 11.57
C ILE A 346 17.67 -3.67 12.26
N THR A 347 17.66 -4.85 11.65
CA THR A 347 18.37 -6.04 12.15
C THR A 347 19.56 -6.40 11.28
N GLN A 348 20.35 -7.38 11.72
CA GLN A 348 21.56 -7.83 11.03
C GLN A 348 21.38 -8.27 9.58
N ILE A 349 20.19 -8.74 9.19
CA ILE A 349 19.92 -9.13 7.80
C ILE A 349 20.03 -7.94 6.83
N HIS A 350 19.91 -6.70 7.33
CA HIS A 350 19.98 -5.49 6.53
C HIS A 350 21.38 -4.89 6.43
N LYS A 351 22.37 -5.45 7.14
CA LYS A 351 23.74 -4.92 7.19
C LYS A 351 24.36 -4.76 5.80
N VAL A 352 24.16 -5.75 4.93
CA VAL A 352 24.65 -5.71 3.54
C VAL A 352 24.03 -4.55 2.75
N HIS A 353 22.74 -4.28 2.96
CA HIS A 353 22.03 -3.18 2.31
C HIS A 353 22.54 -1.82 2.81
N TRP A 354 22.75 -1.66 4.12
CA TRP A 354 23.30 -0.43 4.69
C TRP A 354 24.75 -0.16 4.29
N ALA A 355 25.56 -1.20 4.09
CA ALA A 355 26.90 -1.07 3.51
C ALA A 355 26.83 -0.53 2.07
N ALA A 356 25.91 -1.04 1.25
CA ALA A 356 25.70 -0.55 -0.12
C ALA A 356 25.23 0.92 -0.14
N ILE A 357 24.29 1.30 0.73
CA ILE A 357 23.84 2.70 0.89
C ILE A 357 25.03 3.60 1.23
N ARG A 358 25.84 3.22 2.21
CA ARG A 358 27.05 3.98 2.60
C ARG A 358 27.99 4.19 1.42
N ASP A 359 28.32 3.11 0.70
CA ASP A 359 29.36 3.14 -0.33
C ASP A 359 28.92 3.94 -1.57
N LYS A 360 27.65 3.78 -1.98
CA LYS A 360 27.06 4.56 -3.07
C LYS A 360 26.99 6.06 -2.76
N ASN A 361 26.58 6.43 -1.54
CA ASN A 361 26.52 7.83 -1.15
C ASN A 361 27.93 8.45 -1.00
N LYS A 362 28.95 7.67 -0.64
CA LYS A 362 30.36 8.12 -0.68
C LYS A 362 30.83 8.42 -2.10
N GLU A 363 30.39 7.66 -3.10
CA GLU A 363 30.69 7.91 -4.51
C GLU A 363 30.00 9.19 -5.01
N TYR A 364 28.70 9.35 -4.72
CA TYR A 364 27.95 10.55 -5.10
C TYR A 364 28.44 11.83 -4.45
N ALA A 365 28.90 11.77 -3.20
CA ALA A 365 29.50 12.92 -2.52
C ALA A 365 30.81 13.40 -3.17
N LYS A 366 31.46 12.55 -3.99
CA LYS A 366 32.71 12.87 -4.71
C LYS A 366 32.49 13.27 -6.17
N ASP A 367 31.30 13.06 -6.74
CA ASP A 367 31.02 13.36 -8.14
C ASP A 367 30.88 14.89 -8.35
N PRO A 368 31.75 15.53 -9.15
CA PRO A 368 31.66 16.97 -9.42
C PRO A 368 30.32 17.42 -10.01
N ARG A 369 29.63 16.53 -10.75
CA ARG A 369 28.31 16.79 -11.36
C ARG A 369 27.20 16.93 -10.32
N LEU A 370 27.39 16.34 -9.14
CA LEU A 370 26.44 16.31 -8.03
C LEU A 370 26.86 17.21 -6.85
N SER A 371 27.81 18.12 -7.09
CA SER A 371 28.37 19.01 -6.05
C SER A 371 27.32 19.81 -5.28
N HIS A 372 26.21 20.18 -5.92
CA HIS A 372 25.09 20.89 -5.30
C HIS A 372 24.34 20.06 -4.22
N ALA A 373 24.47 18.73 -4.24
CA ALA A 373 23.84 17.80 -3.29
C ALA A 373 24.87 17.05 -2.42
N ALA A 374 26.15 17.46 -2.46
CA ALA A 374 27.23 16.76 -1.77
C ALA A 374 27.04 16.69 -0.24
N GLU A 375 26.40 17.69 0.37
CA GLU A 375 26.08 17.72 1.80
C GLU A 375 25.05 16.64 2.17
N HIS A 376 23.95 16.55 1.42
CA HIS A 376 22.93 15.51 1.59
C HIS A 376 23.52 14.09 1.48
N PHE A 377 24.44 13.86 0.54
CA PHE A 377 25.12 12.56 0.43
C PHE A 377 26.04 12.27 1.62
N ARG A 378 26.67 13.28 2.23
CA ARG A 378 27.47 13.09 3.46
C ARG A 378 26.57 12.72 4.65
N GLU A 379 25.43 13.37 4.81
CA GLU A 379 24.45 13.04 5.86
C GLU A 379 23.93 11.60 5.73
N ALA A 380 23.67 11.14 4.50
CA ALA A 380 23.29 9.77 4.23
C ALA A 380 24.40 8.76 4.58
N VAL A 381 25.67 9.11 4.34
CA VAL A 381 26.83 8.30 4.75
C VAL A 381 26.95 8.23 6.26
N GLU A 382 26.77 9.35 6.97
CA GLU A 382 26.80 9.39 8.44
C GLU A 382 25.69 8.53 9.05
N THR A 383 24.48 8.65 8.52
CA THR A 383 23.33 7.83 8.92
C THR A 383 23.62 6.34 8.72
N ALA A 384 24.18 5.97 7.56
CA ALA A 384 24.54 4.59 7.28
C ALA A 384 25.66 4.05 8.19
N ASN A 385 26.68 4.87 8.49
CA ASN A 385 27.73 4.50 9.43
C ASN A 385 27.19 4.28 10.84
N LYS A 386 26.28 5.15 11.31
CA LYS A 386 25.63 4.98 12.61
C LYS A 386 24.90 3.64 12.69
N VAL A 387 24.05 3.34 11.71
CA VAL A 387 23.31 2.07 11.67
C VAL A 387 24.25 0.86 11.66
N LEU A 388 25.31 0.89 10.85
CA LEU A 388 26.29 -0.20 10.80
C LEU A 388 27.04 -0.37 12.13
N ASN A 389 27.43 0.73 12.78
CA ASN A 389 28.09 0.69 14.08
C ASN A 389 27.16 0.15 15.18
N ASP A 390 25.89 0.56 15.20
CA ASP A 390 24.89 0.07 16.16
C ASP A 390 24.68 -1.45 16.03
N LEU A 391 24.72 -1.96 14.79
CA LEU A 391 24.66 -3.39 14.52
C LEU A 391 25.95 -4.10 14.97
N ASP A 392 27.12 -3.48 14.76
CA ASP A 392 28.42 -4.10 15.02
C ASP A 392 28.86 -4.07 16.49
N ALA A 393 28.43 -3.06 17.26
CA ALA A 393 28.74 -2.91 18.69
C ALA A 393 28.20 -4.05 19.57
N SER A 394 27.30 -4.89 19.05
CA SER A 394 26.77 -6.07 19.75
C SER A 394 27.48 -7.37 19.43
N THR A 395 28.36 -7.38 18.43
CA THR A 395 29.13 -8.58 18.05
C THR A 395 30.43 -8.72 18.84
N THR A 396 30.83 -7.70 19.60
CA THR A 396 32.08 -7.67 20.36
C THR A 396 31.99 -8.29 21.75
N ASP A 397 30.80 -8.58 22.26
CA ASP A 397 30.64 -9.22 23.58
C ASP A 397 30.71 -10.77 23.53
N ASP A 398 30.76 -11.38 22.33
CA ASP A 398 30.79 -12.85 22.16
C ASP A 398 32.20 -13.42 21.90
N VAL A 399 33.28 -12.63 22.03
CA VAL A 399 34.66 -13.09 21.74
C VAL A 399 35.65 -12.96 22.92
N GLN A 400 35.21 -12.52 24.10
CA GLN A 400 36.06 -12.53 25.31
C GLN A 400 35.51 -13.47 26.38
N ASP A 401 35.56 -14.77 26.11
CA ASP A 401 35.65 -15.80 27.17
C ASP A 401 36.12 -17.11 26.53
N ASN A 402 37.40 -17.16 26.14
CA ASN A 402 38.17 -18.40 25.93
C ASN A 402 39.66 -18.08 25.75
N ALA A 403 40.27 -17.44 26.75
CA ALA A 403 41.72 -17.47 26.94
C ALA A 403 42.06 -17.09 28.40
N SER A 404 42.87 -17.93 29.05
CA SER A 404 43.39 -17.88 30.44
C SER A 404 42.50 -18.53 31.50
N ASP A 405 42.96 -19.31 32.48
CA ASP A 405 44.26 -19.91 32.77
C ASP A 405 43.97 -21.04 33.78
N SER A 406 44.54 -22.23 33.60
CA SER A 406 44.65 -23.20 34.69
C SER A 406 46.07 -23.13 35.26
N PRO A 407 46.27 -22.62 36.48
CA PRO A 407 47.55 -22.73 37.17
C PRO A 407 47.68 -24.11 37.81
N GLY A 408 48.91 -24.64 37.79
CA GLY A 408 49.26 -25.91 38.39
C GLY A 408 49.04 -25.95 39.91
N GLY A 409 48.80 -27.16 40.40
CA GLY A 409 49.00 -27.54 41.80
C GLY A 409 50.00 -28.69 41.84
N GLU A 410 51.17 -28.42 42.42
CA GLU A 410 52.01 -29.43 43.05
C GLU A 410 51.37 -29.79 44.40
N GLU A 411 51.03 -31.07 44.59
CA GLU A 411 51.48 -31.97 45.69
C GLU A 411 51.00 -33.40 45.43
#